data_AF-A0A1V9YP62-F1
#
_entry.id   AF-A0A1V9YP62-F1
#
_cell.length_a   1.000
_cell.length_b   1.000
_cell.length_c   1.000
_cell.angle_alpha   90.00
_cell.angle_beta   90.00
_cell.angle_gamma   90.00
#
_symmetry.space_group_name_H-M   'P 1'
#
loop_
_entity.id
_entity.type
_entity.pdbx_description
1 polymer ?
#
loop_
_entity_poly.entity_id
_entity_poly.type
_entity_poly.pdbx_seq_one_letter_code
_entity_poly.pdbx_strand_id
1 'polypeptide(L)'
;MADDAHSELQTPKATRYQPPLSKREVRSSFINLTRQDSTTDWYADDHIPMGRSADGNDAFVSVGRRALRNAYIGSLDMYSAFAVFWYHLITFETVVVFFNTVVATTAYYYVDQWGDPPFLFNYNLSWTLVTFAIISPIIMQTQQAYNRRESALLLIAETKALMLNYYMAHLQWIKPEKQAAVPLALVDRSRLLVRGIMYELCELLSLPTVTRGRHRFTRHGQRECDDQQDRQHLLRSRIAVGLRHLHAQVRDLKTQGLTEGEASRLYQYLWMIHSRVLSLINIKNYRTPQATRSFTKVFVHILAFFYGPYYVNVAKGDGKTQHTNFGFALCFAVLTNLMIIGVLNAEEALEDPFSGDGLDVVHMESMFEGLQQEMNMIDGRTS
;
A
#
# COMPACT_ATOMS: atom_id res chain seq x y z
N MET A 1 2.31 46.78 76.99
CA MET A 1 3.17 45.68 77.47
C MET A 1 3.01 44.57 76.44
N ALA A 2 3.91 44.54 75.44
CA ALA A 2 4.20 43.52 74.42
C ALA A 2 3.02 42.93 73.61
N ASP A 3 3.10 42.45 72.37
CA ASP A 3 3.98 42.55 71.20
C ASP A 3 3.19 41.83 70.07
N ASP A 4 3.51 42.14 68.81
CA ASP A 4 3.32 41.31 67.61
C ASP A 4 1.93 40.77 67.19
N ALA A 5 1.43 41.30 66.07
CA ALA A 5 0.63 40.52 65.11
C ALA A 5 0.78 41.11 63.68
N HIS A 6 1.86 40.75 63.01
CA HIS A 6 2.03 40.94 61.56
C HIS A 6 1.33 39.83 60.78
N SER A 7 0.52 40.24 59.79
CA SER A 7 0.43 39.68 58.43
C SER A 7 0.08 38.20 58.24
N GLU A 8 -1.17 37.94 57.81
CA GLU A 8 -1.46 36.82 56.90
C GLU A 8 -2.11 37.35 55.60
N LEU A 9 -1.27 37.56 54.59
CA LEU A 9 -1.68 37.58 53.18
C LEU A 9 -1.98 36.14 52.75
N GLN A 10 -3.23 35.89 52.34
CA GLN A 10 -3.64 34.63 51.72
C GLN A 10 -2.99 34.47 50.33
N THR A 11 -2.25 33.38 50.15
CA THR A 11 -1.65 32.95 48.88
C THR A 11 -2.59 32.04 48.08
N PRO A 12 -2.47 31.99 46.74
CA PRO A 12 -3.39 31.25 45.86
C PRO A 12 -3.19 29.73 45.93
N LYS A 13 -4.31 28.98 45.87
CA LYS A 13 -4.35 27.51 45.84
C LYS A 13 -3.43 26.94 44.75
N ALA A 14 -2.43 26.16 45.17
CA ALA A 14 -1.51 25.45 44.30
C ALA A 14 -2.24 24.41 43.44
N THR A 15 -2.11 24.54 42.12
CA THR A 15 -2.47 23.51 41.13
C THR A 15 -1.58 22.30 41.37
N ARG A 16 -2.15 21.18 41.79
CA ARG A 16 -1.43 19.94 42.12
C ARG A 16 -0.77 19.38 40.85
N TYR A 17 0.57 19.42 40.79
CA TYR A 17 1.35 18.81 39.71
C TYR A 17 1.18 17.29 39.79
N GLN A 18 0.45 16.70 38.83
CA GLN A 18 0.35 15.24 38.70
C GLN A 18 1.59 14.72 37.97
N PRO A 19 2.29 13.69 38.49
CA PRO A 19 3.41 13.08 37.80
C PRO A 19 2.95 12.42 36.49
N PRO A 20 3.82 12.35 35.47
CA PRO A 20 3.47 11.70 34.20
C PRO A 20 3.18 10.22 34.43
N LEU A 21 2.01 9.77 33.99
CA LEU A 21 1.54 8.38 34.11
C LEU A 21 2.54 7.41 33.46
N SER A 22 2.87 6.32 34.14
CA SER A 22 3.69 5.26 33.57
C SER A 22 2.95 4.56 32.42
N LYS A 23 3.69 3.96 31.46
CA LYS A 23 3.09 3.21 30.33
C LYS A 23 2.04 2.18 30.77
N ARG A 24 2.21 1.60 31.96
CA ARG A 24 1.28 0.62 32.55
C ARG A 24 0.01 1.28 33.06
N GLU A 25 0.13 2.41 33.75
CA GLU A 25 -1.01 3.18 34.27
C GLU A 25 -1.81 3.85 33.16
N VAL A 26 -1.14 4.33 32.10
CA VAL A 26 -1.82 4.83 30.89
C VAL A 26 -2.64 3.70 30.26
N ARG A 27 -2.05 2.51 30.10
CA ARG A 27 -2.75 1.35 29.54
C ARG A 27 -3.93 0.91 30.41
N SER A 28 -3.77 0.80 31.73
CA SER A 28 -4.86 0.40 32.62
C SER A 28 -5.95 1.45 32.70
N SER A 29 -5.60 2.73 32.73
CA SER A 29 -6.57 3.84 32.73
C SER A 29 -7.36 3.88 31.43
N PHE A 30 -6.69 3.68 30.29
CA PHE A 30 -7.36 3.58 29.00
C PHE A 30 -8.30 2.38 28.94
N ILE A 31 -7.85 1.19 29.37
CA ILE A 31 -8.68 -0.02 29.45
C ILE A 31 -9.92 0.24 30.33
N ASN A 32 -9.74 0.85 31.49
CA ASN A 32 -10.84 1.13 32.41
C ASN A 32 -11.83 2.15 31.83
N LEU A 33 -11.35 3.17 31.11
CA LEU A 33 -12.19 4.15 30.42
C LEU A 33 -13.00 3.45 29.30
N THR A 34 -12.34 2.66 28.46
CA THR A 34 -13.02 1.92 27.38
C THR A 34 -13.99 0.87 27.91
N ARG A 35 -13.74 0.33 29.11
CA ARG A 35 -14.61 -0.65 29.76
C ARG A 35 -15.89 -0.03 30.33
N GLN A 36 -15.87 1.24 30.72
CA GLN A 36 -17.07 1.95 31.20
C GLN A 36 -18.08 2.22 30.08
N ASP A 37 -17.62 2.40 28.84
CA ASP A 37 -18.47 2.64 27.67
C ASP A 37 -18.93 1.36 26.97
N SER A 38 -18.22 0.23 27.16
CA SER A 38 -18.64 -1.08 26.63
C SER A 38 -19.52 -1.83 27.63
N THR A 39 -20.81 -2.04 27.32
CA THR A 39 -21.69 -2.95 28.08
C THR A 39 -21.35 -4.44 27.89
N THR A 40 -20.14 -4.76 27.40
CA THR A 40 -19.80 -6.10 26.92
C THR A 40 -18.37 -6.48 27.31
N ASP A 41 -18.23 -7.61 28.02
CA ASP A 41 -16.97 -8.21 28.48
C ASP A 41 -16.13 -8.77 27.31
N TRP A 42 -15.52 -7.91 26.49
CA TRP A 42 -14.64 -8.34 25.38
C TRP A 42 -13.14 -8.43 25.74
N TYR A 43 -12.78 -8.36 27.04
CA TYR A 43 -11.39 -8.44 27.50
C TYR A 43 -11.21 -9.31 28.76
N ALA A 44 -11.91 -10.44 28.81
CA ALA A 44 -11.78 -11.40 29.90
C ALA A 44 -10.97 -12.65 29.51
N ASP A 45 -9.86 -12.53 28.78
CA ASP A 45 -8.86 -13.62 28.75
C ASP A 45 -7.49 -13.20 28.17
N ASP A 46 -6.75 -12.37 28.92
CA ASP A 46 -5.33 -12.13 28.59
C ASP A 46 -4.49 -12.15 29.88
N HIS A 47 -4.52 -13.30 30.56
CA HIS A 47 -3.52 -13.64 31.56
C HIS A 47 -2.18 -13.92 30.85
N ILE A 48 -1.47 -12.87 30.47
CA ILE A 48 -0.05 -12.98 30.09
C ILE A 48 0.72 -13.33 31.37
N PRO A 49 1.36 -14.52 31.48
CA PRO A 49 2.08 -14.88 32.69
C PRO A 49 3.27 -13.94 32.85
N MET A 50 3.31 -13.25 34.00
CA MET A 50 4.44 -12.42 34.43
C MET A 50 5.68 -13.30 34.57
N GLY A 51 6.61 -13.19 33.61
CA GLY A 51 7.90 -13.87 33.65
C GLY A 51 8.72 -13.45 34.86
N ARG A 52 9.03 -14.44 35.70
CA ARG A 52 9.97 -14.35 36.83
C ARG A 52 11.39 -14.16 36.28
N SER A 53 12.16 -13.25 36.87
CA SER A 53 13.58 -13.04 36.59
C SER A 53 14.34 -14.36 36.75
N ALA A 54 15.03 -14.83 35.72
CA ALA A 54 15.77 -16.09 35.71
C ALA A 54 17.29 -15.85 35.79
N ASP A 55 17.94 -16.65 36.64
CA ASP A 55 19.36 -16.65 36.96
C ASP A 55 20.28 -16.93 35.76
N GLY A 56 21.54 -16.48 35.89
CA GLY A 56 22.56 -16.39 34.84
C GLY A 56 23.00 -17.68 34.11
N ASN A 57 22.38 -18.84 34.36
CA ASN A 57 22.62 -20.08 33.61
C ASN A 57 21.63 -20.28 32.43
N ASP A 58 20.49 -19.59 32.43
CA ASP A 58 19.51 -19.64 31.33
C ASP A 58 19.91 -18.76 30.13
N ALA A 59 20.89 -17.87 30.30
CA ALA A 59 21.38 -17.00 29.24
C ALA A 59 22.07 -17.77 28.10
N PHE A 60 22.80 -18.86 28.39
CA PHE A 60 23.52 -19.62 27.36
C PHE A 60 22.60 -20.58 26.59
N VAL A 61 21.67 -21.26 27.30
CA VAL A 61 20.64 -22.11 26.69
C VAL A 61 19.65 -21.29 25.86
N SER A 62 19.36 -20.05 26.28
CA SER A 62 18.51 -19.12 25.52
C SER A 62 19.19 -18.55 24.28
N VAL A 63 20.51 -18.36 24.26
CA VAL A 63 21.25 -17.93 23.05
C VAL A 63 21.24 -19.03 21.99
N GLY A 64 21.49 -20.30 22.36
CA GLY A 64 21.44 -21.42 21.41
C GLY A 64 20.05 -21.63 20.80
N ARG A 65 19.00 -21.62 21.62
CA ARG A 65 17.60 -21.70 21.14
C ARG A 65 17.21 -20.47 20.30
N ARG A 66 17.70 -19.28 20.64
CA ARG A 66 17.48 -18.06 19.86
C ARG A 66 18.19 -18.12 18.51
N ALA A 67 19.41 -18.64 18.46
CA ALA A 67 20.16 -18.83 17.21
C ALA A 67 19.47 -19.85 16.28
N LEU A 68 19.03 -20.99 16.82
CA LEU A 68 18.27 -21.98 16.04
C LEU A 68 16.93 -21.42 15.54
N ARG A 69 16.19 -20.69 16.39
CA ARG A 69 14.94 -20.04 15.98
C ARG A 69 15.18 -18.99 14.91
N ASN A 70 16.23 -18.17 15.04
CA ASN A 70 16.58 -17.17 14.04
C ASN A 70 17.01 -17.81 12.72
N ALA A 71 17.75 -18.93 12.76
CA ALA A 71 18.13 -19.66 11.56
C ALA A 71 16.90 -20.28 10.86
N TYR A 72 15.96 -20.84 11.63
CA TYR A 72 14.71 -21.40 11.11
C TYR A 72 13.82 -20.31 10.48
N ILE A 73 13.63 -19.19 11.17
CA ILE A 73 12.88 -18.04 10.63
C ILE A 73 13.58 -17.53 9.37
N GLY A 74 14.90 -17.35 9.41
CA GLY A 74 15.68 -16.90 8.25
C GLY A 74 15.61 -17.85 7.06
N SER A 75 15.57 -19.18 7.27
CA SER A 75 15.42 -20.13 6.17
C SER A 75 14.01 -20.11 5.58
N LEU A 76 12.98 -19.93 6.42
CA LEU A 76 11.61 -19.70 5.96
C LEU A 76 11.48 -18.41 5.16
N ASP A 77 12.12 -17.33 5.61
CA ASP A 77 12.14 -16.04 4.92
C ASP A 77 12.87 -16.13 3.57
N MET A 78 13.97 -16.89 3.51
CA MET A 78 14.67 -17.14 2.25
C MET A 78 13.81 -17.96 1.28
N TYR A 79 13.14 -19.01 1.77
CA TYR A 79 12.23 -19.82 0.95
C TYR A 79 11.07 -19.00 0.42
N SER A 80 10.43 -18.19 1.27
CA SER A 80 9.35 -17.31 0.87
C SER A 80 9.83 -16.29 -0.17
N ALA A 81 11.02 -15.69 0.00
CA ALA A 81 11.59 -14.79 -0.99
C ALA A 81 11.79 -15.44 -2.37
N PHE A 82 12.31 -16.68 -2.42
CA PHE A 82 12.43 -17.42 -3.69
C PHE A 82 11.07 -17.78 -4.29
N ALA A 83 10.08 -18.16 -3.47
CA ALA A 83 8.73 -18.46 -3.94
C ALA A 83 8.04 -17.22 -4.51
N VAL A 84 8.18 -16.06 -3.84
CA VAL A 84 7.67 -14.78 -4.32
C VAL A 84 8.32 -14.40 -5.65
N PHE A 85 9.65 -14.53 -5.74
CA PHE A 85 10.38 -14.27 -6.97
C PHE A 85 9.90 -15.13 -8.14
N TRP A 86 9.76 -16.44 -7.93
CA TRP A 86 9.33 -17.36 -9.00
C TRP A 86 7.87 -17.19 -9.43
N TYR A 87 6.97 -16.90 -8.49
CA TYR A 87 5.55 -16.80 -8.79
C TYR A 87 5.14 -15.40 -9.28
N HIS A 88 5.69 -14.34 -8.68
CA HIS A 88 5.22 -12.97 -8.92
C HIS A 88 6.13 -12.17 -9.86
N LEU A 89 7.46 -12.41 -9.84
CA LEU A 89 8.41 -11.60 -10.62
C LEU A 89 8.76 -12.25 -11.97
N ILE A 90 8.67 -13.58 -12.10
CA ILE A 90 8.90 -14.28 -13.36
C ILE A 90 7.63 -14.23 -14.21
N THR A 91 7.61 -13.29 -15.15
CA THR A 91 6.55 -13.11 -16.14
C THR A 91 6.95 -13.66 -17.51
N PHE A 92 6.01 -13.74 -18.45
CA PHE A 92 6.32 -14.10 -19.84
C PHE A 92 7.43 -13.23 -20.45
N GLU A 93 7.50 -11.94 -20.11
CA GLU A 93 8.56 -11.04 -20.57
C GLU A 93 9.96 -11.48 -20.09
N THR A 94 10.07 -12.03 -18.87
CA THR A 94 11.36 -12.55 -18.38
C THR A 94 11.86 -13.74 -19.19
N VAL A 95 10.95 -14.64 -19.59
CA VAL A 95 11.28 -15.81 -20.41
C VAL A 95 11.77 -15.37 -21.79
N VAL A 96 11.12 -14.36 -22.38
CA VAL A 96 11.54 -13.79 -23.66
C VAL A 96 12.92 -13.13 -23.56
N VAL A 97 13.16 -12.32 -22.52
CA VAL A 97 14.47 -11.69 -22.29
C VAL A 97 15.56 -12.74 -22.04
N PHE A 98 15.26 -13.77 -21.25
CA PHE A 98 16.18 -14.88 -21.01
C PHE A 98 16.56 -15.58 -22.32
N PHE A 99 15.56 -15.97 -23.12
CA PHE A 99 15.78 -16.62 -24.41
C PHE A 99 16.60 -15.73 -25.36
N ASN A 100 16.20 -14.45 -25.50
CA ASN A 100 16.91 -13.49 -26.35
C ASN A 100 18.38 -13.30 -25.90
N THR A 101 18.63 -13.27 -24.60
CA THR A 101 19.99 -13.14 -24.05
C THR A 101 20.83 -14.36 -24.37
N VAL A 102 20.31 -15.56 -24.15
CA VAL A 102 21.01 -16.82 -24.46
C VAL A 102 21.31 -16.93 -25.95
N VAL A 103 20.32 -16.64 -26.80
CA VAL A 103 20.47 -16.67 -28.26
C VAL A 103 21.49 -15.63 -28.72
N ALA A 104 21.40 -14.38 -28.24
CA ALA A 104 22.32 -13.32 -28.62
C ALA A 104 23.75 -13.65 -28.21
N THR A 105 24.01 -13.93 -26.93
CA THR A 105 25.36 -14.22 -26.43
C THR A 105 25.98 -15.43 -27.12
N THR A 106 25.19 -16.48 -27.38
CA THR A 106 25.66 -17.68 -28.09
C THR A 106 25.95 -17.39 -29.56
N ALA A 107 25.06 -16.67 -30.25
CA ALA A 107 25.25 -16.29 -31.65
C ALA A 107 26.50 -15.42 -31.83
N TYR A 108 26.68 -14.39 -31.00
CA TYR A 108 27.89 -13.55 -31.05
C TYR A 108 29.16 -14.34 -30.74
N TYR A 109 29.11 -15.29 -29.82
CA TYR A 109 30.27 -16.13 -29.50
C TYR A 109 30.69 -17.00 -30.70
N TYR A 110 29.75 -17.66 -31.38
CA TYR A 110 30.05 -18.47 -32.56
C TYR A 110 30.45 -17.63 -33.77
N VAL A 111 29.81 -16.49 -33.99
CA VAL A 111 30.19 -15.56 -35.07
C VAL A 111 31.62 -15.04 -34.85
N ASP A 112 32.00 -14.72 -33.61
CA ASP A 112 33.36 -14.29 -33.27
C ASP A 112 34.39 -15.46 -33.29
N GLN A 113 33.94 -16.72 -33.29
CA GLN A 113 34.81 -17.89 -33.51
C GLN A 113 35.02 -18.22 -34.99
N TRP A 114 33.97 -18.06 -35.82
CA TRP A 114 34.00 -18.38 -37.24
C TRP A 114 34.34 -17.19 -38.14
N GLY A 115 34.31 -15.97 -37.61
CA GLY A 115 34.65 -14.76 -38.35
C GLY A 115 36.15 -14.68 -38.63
N ASP A 116 36.51 -14.55 -39.91
CA ASP A 116 37.88 -14.23 -40.30
C ASP A 116 38.24 -12.80 -39.85
N PRO A 117 39.47 -12.56 -39.36
CA PRO A 117 39.94 -11.20 -39.08
C PRO A 117 39.84 -10.34 -40.35
N PRO A 118 39.31 -9.10 -40.29
CA PRO A 118 39.38 -8.16 -39.15
C PRO A 118 38.08 -7.95 -38.34
N PHE A 119 36.99 -8.67 -38.64
CA PHE A 119 35.69 -8.43 -38.01
C PHE A 119 35.54 -9.19 -36.69
N LEU A 120 36.24 -8.74 -35.65
CA LEU A 120 36.05 -9.22 -34.29
C LEU A 120 34.82 -8.55 -33.68
N PHE A 121 33.84 -9.35 -33.26
CA PHE A 121 32.63 -8.91 -32.58
C PHE A 121 32.80 -8.88 -31.06
N ASN A 122 33.98 -9.25 -30.56
CA ASN A 122 34.41 -8.93 -29.22
C ASN A 122 34.70 -7.43 -29.08
N TYR A 123 33.83 -6.68 -28.37
CA TYR A 123 34.03 -5.25 -28.12
C TYR A 123 33.66 -4.84 -26.69
N ASN A 124 34.47 -3.97 -26.07
CA ASN A 124 34.18 -3.40 -24.75
C ASN A 124 33.17 -2.24 -24.87
N LEU A 125 31.88 -2.56 -24.77
CA LEU A 125 30.82 -1.54 -24.73
C LEU A 125 30.74 -0.87 -23.36
N SER A 126 30.56 0.45 -23.36
CA SER A 126 30.30 1.20 -22.13
C SER A 126 28.91 0.91 -21.57
N TRP A 127 28.81 0.70 -20.25
CA TRP A 127 27.54 0.55 -19.54
C TRP A 127 26.82 1.88 -19.26
N THR A 128 27.47 3.02 -19.54
CA THR A 128 26.92 4.35 -19.29
C THR A 128 25.56 4.57 -19.96
N LEU A 129 25.38 4.06 -21.19
CA LEU A 129 24.11 4.14 -21.91
C LEU A 129 22.98 3.42 -21.17
N VAL A 130 23.24 2.20 -20.67
CA VAL A 130 22.24 1.41 -19.91
C VAL A 130 21.84 2.14 -18.63
N THR A 131 22.82 2.68 -17.91
CA THR A 131 22.58 3.38 -16.65
C THR A 131 21.69 4.60 -16.85
N PHE A 132 22.01 5.48 -17.81
CA PHE A 132 21.23 6.69 -18.04
C PHE A 132 19.90 6.46 -18.76
N ALA A 133 19.87 5.56 -19.75
CA ALA A 133 18.67 5.38 -20.59
C ALA A 133 17.65 4.41 -20.00
N ILE A 134 18.07 3.46 -19.16
CA ILE A 134 17.20 2.37 -18.66
C ILE A 134 17.09 2.41 -17.14
N ILE A 135 18.20 2.32 -16.42
CA ILE A 135 18.18 2.20 -14.95
C ILE A 135 17.59 3.46 -14.31
N SER A 136 18.01 4.65 -14.74
CA SER A 136 17.51 5.91 -14.17
C SER A 136 15.98 6.09 -14.34
N PRO A 137 15.38 5.88 -15.52
CA PRO A 137 13.93 5.88 -15.67
C PRO A 137 13.20 4.81 -14.86
N ILE A 138 13.79 3.61 -14.69
CA ILE A 138 13.20 2.55 -13.85
C ILE A 138 13.10 3.05 -12.40
N ILE A 139 14.21 3.54 -11.84
CA ILE A 139 14.23 4.06 -10.46
C ILE A 139 13.18 5.16 -10.25
N MET A 140 13.08 6.09 -11.19
CA MET A 140 12.08 7.17 -11.12
C MET A 140 10.65 6.63 -11.12
N GLN A 141 10.34 5.68 -12.00
CA GLN A 141 9.02 5.05 -12.10
C GLN A 141 8.68 4.26 -10.84
N THR A 142 9.64 3.50 -10.30
CA THR A 142 9.49 2.77 -9.04
C THR A 142 9.13 3.72 -7.90
N GLN A 143 9.83 4.86 -7.76
CA GLN A 143 9.50 5.85 -6.73
C GLN A 143 8.09 6.44 -6.91
N GLN A 144 7.68 6.72 -8.15
CA GLN A 144 6.34 7.22 -8.43
C GLN A 144 5.25 6.20 -8.08
N ALA A 145 5.48 4.91 -8.36
CA ALA A 145 4.59 3.83 -7.98
C ALA A 145 4.43 3.73 -6.45
N TYR A 146 5.55 3.75 -5.70
CA TYR A 146 5.51 3.76 -4.23
C TYR A 146 4.76 4.97 -3.67
N ASN A 147 5.09 6.18 -4.13
CA ASN A 147 4.41 7.40 -3.65
C ASN A 147 2.90 7.35 -3.92
N ARG A 148 2.50 6.76 -5.05
CA ARG A 148 1.08 6.60 -5.41
C ARG A 148 0.37 5.60 -4.49
N ARG A 149 1.01 4.49 -4.13
CA ARG A 149 0.50 3.52 -3.14
C ARG A 149 0.33 4.16 -1.76
N GLU A 150 1.34 4.86 -1.26
CA GLU A 150 1.27 5.54 0.04
C GLU A 150 0.16 6.60 0.05
N SER A 151 0.04 7.38 -1.02
CA SER A 151 -1.04 8.37 -1.17
C SER A 151 -2.42 7.70 -1.17
N ALA A 152 -2.55 6.56 -1.84
CA ALA A 152 -3.79 5.79 -1.86
C ALA A 152 -4.18 5.27 -0.47
N LEU A 153 -3.23 4.71 0.29
CA LEU A 153 -3.44 4.25 1.66
C LEU A 153 -3.92 5.38 2.58
N LEU A 154 -3.27 6.54 2.51
CA LEU A 154 -3.66 7.72 3.28
C LEU A 154 -5.07 8.18 2.93
N LEU A 155 -5.40 8.28 1.64
CA LEU A 155 -6.73 8.71 1.20
C LEU A 155 -7.83 7.73 1.61
N ILE A 156 -7.56 6.43 1.63
CA ILE A 156 -8.53 5.43 2.12
C ILE A 156 -8.74 5.60 3.62
N ALA A 157 -7.66 5.75 4.40
CA ALA A 157 -7.74 5.96 5.84
C ALA A 157 -8.52 7.25 6.17
N GLU A 158 -8.24 8.35 5.46
CA GLU A 158 -8.98 9.61 5.58
C GLU A 158 -10.46 9.43 5.23
N THR A 159 -10.77 8.74 4.13
CA THR A 159 -12.16 8.48 3.70
C THR A 159 -12.93 7.70 4.76
N LYS A 160 -12.35 6.62 5.28
CA LYS A 160 -12.92 5.79 6.34
C LYS A 160 -13.15 6.62 7.61
N ALA A 161 -12.13 7.34 8.08
CA ALA A 161 -12.22 8.16 9.27
C ALA A 161 -13.29 9.26 9.15
N LEU A 162 -13.38 9.94 8.00
CA LEU A 162 -14.39 10.96 7.77
C LEU A 162 -15.80 10.38 7.72
N MET A 163 -15.99 9.22 7.08
CA MET A 163 -17.27 8.51 7.03
C MET A 163 -17.74 8.07 8.43
N LEU A 164 -16.83 7.59 9.27
CA LEU A 164 -17.13 7.20 10.65
C LEU A 164 -17.46 8.41 11.52
N ASN A 165 -16.69 9.51 11.40
CA ASN A 165 -17.00 10.75 12.12
C ASN A 165 -18.35 11.34 11.69
N TYR A 166 -18.66 11.27 10.39
CA TYR A 166 -19.98 11.64 9.88
C TYR A 166 -21.09 10.77 10.51
N TYR A 167 -20.86 9.47 10.63
CA TYR A 167 -21.80 8.55 11.28
C TYR A 167 -21.97 8.84 12.77
N MET A 168 -20.87 9.00 13.53
CA MET A 168 -20.89 9.36 14.95
C MET A 168 -21.64 10.66 15.21
N ALA A 169 -21.54 11.64 14.31
CA ALA A 169 -22.27 12.89 14.43
C ALA A 169 -23.80 12.70 14.41
N HIS A 170 -24.32 11.70 13.70
CA HIS A 170 -25.76 11.39 13.70
C HIS A 170 -26.23 10.81 15.04
N LEU A 171 -25.31 10.27 15.83
CA LEU A 171 -25.59 9.62 17.11
C LEU A 171 -25.41 10.55 18.31
N GLN A 172 -24.45 11.49 18.23
CA GLN A 172 -23.96 12.19 19.43
C GLN A 172 -24.02 13.72 19.36
N TRP A 173 -24.12 14.33 18.17
CA TRP A 173 -23.95 15.79 18.06
C TRP A 173 -25.24 16.57 18.35
N ILE A 174 -26.42 15.94 18.35
CA ILE A 174 -27.64 16.59 18.81
C ILE A 174 -27.68 16.52 20.33
N LYS A 175 -28.15 17.61 20.97
CA LYS A 175 -28.31 17.66 22.43
C LYS A 175 -29.09 16.44 22.93
N PRO A 176 -28.70 15.85 24.08
CA PRO A 176 -29.26 14.57 24.55
C PRO A 176 -30.79 14.62 24.72
N GLU A 177 -31.33 15.76 25.13
CA GLU A 177 -32.78 15.99 25.25
C GLU A 177 -33.56 15.81 23.94
N LYS A 178 -32.94 16.17 22.81
CA LYS A 178 -33.53 16.06 21.46
C LYS A 178 -33.08 14.82 20.71
N GLN A 179 -31.94 14.23 21.10
CA GLN A 179 -31.41 13.01 20.49
C GLN A 179 -32.39 11.84 20.61
N ALA A 180 -33.10 11.72 21.74
CA ALA A 180 -34.12 10.69 21.95
C ALA A 180 -35.33 10.81 20.99
N ALA A 181 -35.56 12.00 20.42
CA ALA A 181 -36.62 12.25 19.44
C ALA A 181 -36.17 12.02 17.99
N VAL A 182 -34.88 11.79 17.74
CA VAL A 182 -34.36 11.54 16.40
C VAL A 182 -34.91 10.20 15.89
N PRO A 183 -35.53 10.16 14.70
CA PRO A 183 -36.05 8.91 14.15
C PRO A 183 -34.94 7.88 13.93
N LEU A 184 -35.09 6.67 14.45
CA LEU A 184 -34.12 5.57 14.23
C LEU A 184 -33.88 5.32 12.74
N ALA A 185 -34.91 5.50 11.91
CA ALA A 185 -34.82 5.38 10.46
C ALA A 185 -33.79 6.33 9.83
N LEU A 186 -33.53 7.50 10.42
CA LEU A 186 -32.53 8.45 9.93
C LEU A 186 -31.10 7.92 10.16
N VAL A 187 -30.87 7.33 11.33
CA VAL A 187 -29.60 6.70 11.71
C VAL A 187 -29.36 5.43 10.89
N ASP A 188 -30.37 4.57 10.75
CA ASP A 188 -30.26 3.38 9.91
C ASP A 188 -29.98 3.74 8.44
N ARG A 189 -30.59 4.84 7.96
CA ARG A 189 -30.33 5.37 6.61
C ARG A 189 -28.91 5.90 6.48
N SER A 190 -28.38 6.64 7.46
CA SER A 190 -27.00 7.15 7.38
C SER A 190 -26.00 6.00 7.40
N ARG A 191 -26.24 4.99 8.24
CA ARG A 191 -25.48 3.74 8.28
C ARG A 191 -25.47 3.04 6.92
N LEU A 192 -26.64 2.88 6.30
CA LEU A 192 -26.77 2.25 4.99
C LEU A 192 -26.05 3.04 3.90
N LEU A 193 -26.16 4.37 3.90
CA LEU A 193 -25.50 5.23 2.90
C LEU A 193 -23.98 5.19 3.05
N VAL A 194 -23.45 5.33 4.26
CA VAL A 194 -22.01 5.25 4.53
C VAL A 194 -21.46 3.90 4.07
N ARG A 195 -22.12 2.79 4.48
CA ARG A 195 -21.73 1.43 4.08
C ARG A 195 -21.82 1.25 2.56
N GLY A 196 -22.92 1.69 1.95
CA GLY A 196 -23.15 1.56 0.51
C GLY A 196 -22.11 2.32 -0.31
N ILE A 197 -21.78 3.56 0.07
CA ILE A 197 -20.76 4.35 -0.61
C ILE A 197 -19.38 3.69 -0.48
N MET A 198 -19.01 3.23 0.71
CA MET A 198 -17.72 2.54 0.91
C MET A 198 -17.66 1.24 0.11
N TYR A 199 -18.73 0.44 0.11
CA TYR A 199 -18.80 -0.80 -0.66
C TYR A 199 -18.61 -0.56 -2.16
N GLU A 200 -19.38 0.37 -2.73
CA GLU A 200 -19.32 0.71 -4.16
C GLU A 200 -17.95 1.32 -4.52
N LEU A 201 -17.33 2.09 -3.61
CA LEU A 201 -15.97 2.59 -3.79
C LEU A 201 -14.94 1.45 -3.81
N CYS A 202 -14.98 0.55 -2.82
CA CYS A 202 -14.12 -0.62 -2.76
C CYS A 202 -14.26 -1.48 -4.02
N GLU A 203 -15.50 -1.77 -4.45
CA GLU A 203 -15.76 -2.51 -5.68
C GLU A 203 -15.15 -1.82 -6.90
N LEU A 204 -15.35 -0.49 -7.02
CA LEU A 204 -14.80 0.29 -8.13
C LEU A 204 -13.27 0.31 -8.14
N LEU A 205 -12.63 0.40 -6.98
CA LEU A 205 -11.16 0.39 -6.86
C LEU A 205 -10.58 -1.00 -7.15
N SER A 206 -11.30 -2.06 -6.81
CA SER A 206 -10.90 -3.45 -7.10
C SER A 206 -11.10 -3.86 -8.56
N LEU A 207 -11.85 -3.10 -9.37
CA LEU A 207 -12.04 -3.42 -10.77
C LEU A 207 -10.70 -3.52 -11.52
N PRO A 208 -10.58 -4.45 -12.49
CA PRO A 208 -9.47 -4.49 -13.41
C PRO A 208 -9.39 -3.19 -14.22
N THR A 209 -8.22 -2.94 -14.77
CA THR A 209 -7.87 -1.62 -15.28
C THR A 209 -7.75 -1.56 -16.78
N VAL A 210 -8.58 -0.71 -17.36
CA VAL A 210 -8.74 -0.56 -18.80
C VAL A 210 -7.74 0.39 -19.48
N THR A 211 -6.80 0.97 -18.75
CA THR A 211 -5.91 2.03 -19.31
C THR A 211 -4.61 1.53 -19.95
N ARG A 212 -4.35 0.22 -19.96
CA ARG A 212 -3.13 -0.36 -20.56
C ARG A 212 -3.10 -0.20 -22.08
N GLY A 213 -1.89 -0.14 -22.66
CA GLY A 213 -1.70 -0.05 -24.12
C GLY A 213 -2.44 -1.11 -24.93
N ARG A 214 -2.58 -2.34 -24.39
CA ARG A 214 -3.35 -3.41 -25.06
C ARG A 214 -4.81 -3.04 -25.33
N HIS A 215 -5.45 -2.26 -24.47
CA HIS A 215 -6.85 -1.85 -24.66
C HIS A 215 -7.00 -0.75 -25.71
N ARG A 216 -5.91 -0.04 -26.03
CA ARG A 216 -5.89 0.95 -27.11
C ARG A 216 -5.59 0.31 -28.46
N PHE A 217 -4.66 -0.65 -28.50
CA PHE A 217 -4.10 -1.17 -29.76
C PHE A 217 -4.61 -2.54 -30.20
N THR A 218 -5.32 -3.30 -29.34
CA THR A 218 -5.84 -4.63 -29.69
C THR A 218 -7.37 -4.65 -29.74
N ARG A 219 -7.94 -5.35 -30.74
CA ARG A 219 -9.41 -5.48 -30.89
C ARG A 219 -10.07 -6.18 -29.70
N HIS A 220 -9.41 -7.20 -29.14
CA HIS A 220 -9.90 -7.90 -27.96
C HIS A 220 -9.88 -6.99 -26.72
N GLY A 221 -8.77 -6.27 -26.52
CA GLY A 221 -8.64 -5.33 -25.40
C GLY A 221 -9.59 -4.13 -25.49
N GLN A 222 -9.95 -3.68 -26.70
CA GLN A 222 -10.98 -2.65 -26.88
C GLN A 222 -12.36 -3.14 -26.39
N ARG A 223 -12.74 -4.38 -26.73
CA ARG A 223 -14.01 -4.96 -26.25
C ARG A 223 -14.04 -5.16 -24.74
N GLU A 224 -12.93 -5.61 -24.15
CA GLU A 224 -12.77 -5.71 -22.69
C GLU A 224 -12.90 -4.33 -22.01
N CYS A 225 -12.34 -3.29 -22.64
CA CYS A 225 -12.44 -1.92 -22.17
C CYS A 225 -13.87 -1.40 -22.16
N ASP A 226 -14.62 -1.62 -23.24
CA ASP A 226 -16.01 -1.16 -23.36
C ASP A 226 -16.90 -1.78 -22.27
N ASP A 227 -16.83 -3.10 -22.08
CA ASP A 227 -17.60 -3.82 -21.05
C ASP A 227 -17.26 -3.36 -19.63
N GLN A 228 -15.96 -3.19 -19.32
CA GLN A 228 -15.53 -2.72 -18.00
C GLN A 228 -15.85 -1.23 -17.77
N GLN A 229 -15.86 -0.41 -18.82
CA GLN A 229 -16.16 1.00 -18.74
C GLN A 229 -17.62 1.25 -18.33
N ASP A 230 -18.56 0.47 -18.86
CA ASP A 230 -19.97 0.55 -18.47
C ASP A 230 -20.15 0.23 -16.98
N ARG A 231 -19.45 -0.80 -16.48
CA ARG A 231 -19.46 -1.14 -15.05
C ARG A 231 -18.87 -0.02 -14.19
N GLN A 232 -17.76 0.59 -14.61
CA GLN A 232 -17.18 1.73 -13.90
C GLN A 232 -18.14 2.93 -13.84
N HIS A 233 -18.82 3.25 -14.94
CA HIS A 233 -19.79 4.35 -15.00
C HIS A 233 -20.97 4.10 -14.06
N LEU A 234 -21.48 2.86 -14.02
CA LEU A 234 -22.56 2.47 -13.12
C LEU A 234 -22.17 2.70 -11.65
N LEU A 235 -21.03 2.16 -11.19
CA LEU A 235 -20.56 2.31 -9.81
C LEU A 235 -20.35 3.79 -9.45
N ARG A 236 -19.75 4.58 -10.35
CA ARG A 236 -19.58 6.04 -10.15
C ARG A 236 -20.91 6.76 -9.98
N SER A 237 -21.91 6.41 -10.79
CA SER A 237 -23.23 7.02 -10.69
C SER A 237 -23.89 6.72 -9.34
N ARG A 238 -23.75 5.49 -8.83
CA ARG A 238 -24.27 5.08 -7.52
C ARG A 238 -23.57 5.79 -6.38
N ILE A 239 -22.24 5.90 -6.42
CA ILE A 239 -21.46 6.69 -5.45
C ILE A 239 -21.93 8.15 -5.44
N ALA A 240 -22.11 8.76 -6.61
CA ALA A 240 -22.56 10.15 -6.72
C ALA A 240 -23.97 10.36 -6.15
N VAL A 241 -24.89 9.42 -6.40
CA VAL A 241 -26.24 9.44 -5.83
C VAL A 241 -26.20 9.23 -4.30
N GLY A 242 -25.37 8.29 -3.82
CA GLY A 242 -25.15 8.06 -2.39
C GLY A 242 -24.63 9.31 -1.68
N LEU A 243 -23.60 9.97 -2.24
CA LEU A 243 -23.07 11.23 -1.71
C LEU A 243 -24.13 12.34 -1.68
N ARG A 244 -24.96 12.46 -2.72
CA ARG A 244 -26.08 13.41 -2.73
C ARG A 244 -27.07 13.15 -1.60
N HIS A 245 -27.39 11.88 -1.33
CA HIS A 245 -28.27 11.52 -0.22
C HIS A 245 -27.61 11.80 1.14
N LEU A 246 -26.31 11.56 1.27
CA LEU A 246 -25.53 11.90 2.47
C LEU A 246 -25.63 13.41 2.75
N HIS A 247 -25.41 14.24 1.72
CA HIS A 247 -25.60 15.70 1.83
C HIS A 247 -27.02 16.11 2.26
N ALA A 248 -28.06 15.42 1.77
CA ALA A 248 -29.43 15.72 2.13
C ALA A 248 -29.73 15.43 3.62
N GLN A 249 -29.10 14.42 4.21
CA GLN A 249 -29.33 14.04 5.62
C GLN A 249 -28.91 15.13 6.61
N VAL A 250 -27.92 15.96 6.29
CA VAL A 250 -27.52 17.07 7.16
C VAL A 250 -28.67 18.06 7.33
N ARG A 251 -29.45 18.31 6.28
CA ARG A 251 -30.67 19.13 6.37
C ARG A 251 -31.73 18.47 7.24
N ASP A 252 -31.90 17.15 7.15
CA ASP A 252 -32.83 16.41 8.00
C ASP A 252 -32.39 16.51 9.47
N LEU A 253 -31.10 16.37 9.78
CA LEU A 253 -30.56 16.58 11.13
C LEU A 253 -30.78 18.00 11.66
N LYS A 254 -30.68 19.03 10.80
CA LYS A 254 -31.02 20.41 11.19
C LYS A 254 -32.46 20.53 11.69
N THR A 255 -33.41 19.83 11.07
CA THR A 255 -34.81 19.82 11.53
C THR A 255 -34.98 19.18 12.91
N GLN A 256 -34.08 18.26 13.28
CA GLN A 256 -34.09 17.56 14.57
C GLN A 256 -33.35 18.32 15.69
N GLY A 257 -32.80 19.50 15.39
CA GLY A 257 -32.19 20.38 16.39
C GLY A 257 -30.66 20.41 16.39
N LEU A 258 -30.02 19.95 15.31
CA LEU A 258 -28.59 20.19 15.07
C LEU A 258 -28.31 21.69 14.93
N THR A 259 -27.28 22.20 15.62
CA THR A 259 -26.94 23.63 15.55
C THR A 259 -26.31 24.01 14.22
N GLU A 260 -26.33 25.30 13.85
CA GLU A 260 -25.74 25.76 12.59
C GLU A 260 -24.22 25.54 12.53
N GLY A 261 -23.53 25.67 13.66
CA GLY A 261 -22.09 25.42 13.76
C GLY A 261 -21.73 23.96 13.51
N GLU A 262 -22.47 23.03 14.10
CA GLU A 262 -22.29 21.58 13.90
C GLU A 262 -22.65 21.17 12.46
N ALA A 263 -23.73 21.73 11.91
CA ALA A 263 -24.12 21.50 10.51
C ALA A 263 -23.04 21.97 9.54
N SER A 264 -22.42 23.12 9.79
CA SER A 264 -21.29 23.62 8.99
C SER A 264 -20.11 22.65 9.00
N ARG A 265 -19.75 22.11 10.17
CA ARG A 265 -18.69 21.08 10.29
C ARG A 265 -19.04 19.80 9.53
N LEU A 266 -20.30 19.36 9.57
CA LEU A 266 -20.74 18.20 8.79
C LEU A 266 -20.63 18.43 7.29
N TYR A 267 -21.02 19.60 6.79
CA TYR A 267 -20.79 19.94 5.38
C TYR A 267 -19.31 19.94 5.01
N GLN A 268 -18.44 20.39 5.92
CA GLN A 268 -17.00 20.31 5.72
C GLN A 268 -16.51 18.87 5.61
N TYR A 269 -16.96 17.97 6.50
CA TYR A 269 -16.64 16.54 6.41
C TYR A 269 -17.15 15.91 5.11
N LEU A 270 -18.37 16.25 4.69
CA LEU A 270 -18.93 15.77 3.42
C LEU A 270 -18.12 16.21 2.21
N TRP A 271 -17.71 17.48 2.18
CA TRP A 271 -16.83 17.98 1.13
C TRP A 271 -15.49 17.24 1.13
N MET A 272 -14.91 16.99 2.30
CA MET A 272 -13.67 16.20 2.41
C MET A 272 -13.89 14.78 1.89
N ILE A 273 -14.95 14.07 2.33
CA ILE A 273 -15.30 12.72 1.83
C ILE A 273 -15.38 12.74 0.30
N HIS A 274 -16.13 13.68 -0.27
CA HIS A 274 -16.27 13.81 -1.72
C HIS A 274 -14.91 14.02 -2.41
N SER A 275 -14.07 14.92 -1.88
CA SER A 275 -12.72 15.17 -2.39
C SER A 275 -11.84 13.92 -2.33
N ARG A 276 -11.85 13.17 -1.22
CA ARG A 276 -11.03 11.95 -1.07
C ARG A 276 -11.50 10.85 -2.02
N VAL A 277 -12.81 10.63 -2.14
CA VAL A 277 -13.41 9.67 -3.08
C VAL A 277 -12.99 9.97 -4.51
N LEU A 278 -13.11 11.22 -4.96
CA LEU A 278 -12.66 11.62 -6.30
C LEU A 278 -11.15 11.47 -6.48
N SER A 279 -10.37 11.77 -5.44
CA SER A 279 -8.91 11.60 -5.48
C SER A 279 -8.51 10.13 -5.63
N LEU A 280 -9.19 9.21 -4.94
CA LEU A 280 -9.00 7.76 -5.11
C LEU A 280 -9.37 7.29 -6.51
N ILE A 281 -10.49 7.77 -7.05
CA ILE A 281 -10.89 7.49 -8.43
C ILE A 281 -9.84 8.01 -9.42
N ASN A 282 -9.29 9.20 -9.19
CA ASN A 282 -8.24 9.76 -10.03
C ASN A 282 -6.95 8.94 -9.95
N ILE A 283 -6.54 8.51 -8.75
CA ILE A 283 -5.41 7.60 -8.58
C ILE A 283 -5.67 6.30 -9.34
N LYS A 284 -6.87 5.74 -9.33
CA LYS A 284 -7.20 4.52 -10.10
C LYS A 284 -7.09 4.75 -11.62
N ASN A 285 -7.63 5.85 -12.13
CA ASN A 285 -7.70 6.13 -13.56
C ASN A 285 -6.35 6.54 -14.17
N TYR A 286 -5.63 7.45 -13.50
CA TYR A 286 -4.41 8.05 -14.02
C TYR A 286 -3.19 7.38 -13.39
N ARG A 287 -2.46 6.64 -14.23
CA ARG A 287 -1.29 5.86 -13.84
C ARG A 287 0.02 6.58 -14.08
N THR A 288 1.13 5.91 -13.78
CA THR A 288 2.44 6.31 -14.28
C THR A 288 2.40 6.44 -15.82
N PRO A 289 3.20 7.34 -16.41
CA PRO A 289 3.12 7.61 -17.84
C PRO A 289 3.36 6.36 -18.70
N GLN A 290 2.32 5.94 -19.44
CA GLN A 290 2.36 4.74 -20.30
C GLN A 290 3.49 4.77 -21.33
N ALA A 291 3.87 5.96 -21.83
CA ALA A 291 4.92 6.13 -22.82
C ALA A 291 6.29 5.72 -22.28
N THR A 292 6.67 6.21 -21.08
CA THR A 292 7.94 5.89 -20.43
C THR A 292 8.05 4.40 -20.13
N ARG A 293 6.97 3.78 -19.63
CA ARG A 293 6.94 2.33 -19.37
C ARG A 293 7.11 1.51 -20.64
N SER A 294 6.36 1.86 -21.69
CA SER A 294 6.44 1.16 -22.98
C SER A 294 7.83 1.32 -23.60
N PHE A 295 8.43 2.50 -23.46
CA PHE A 295 9.81 2.75 -23.86
C PHE A 295 10.79 1.84 -23.12
N THR A 296 10.77 1.82 -21.78
CA THR A 296 11.66 0.96 -20.98
C THR A 296 11.50 -0.51 -21.32
N LYS A 297 10.26 -1.02 -21.46
CA LYS A 297 10.01 -2.42 -21.88
C LYS A 297 10.69 -2.76 -23.20
N VAL A 298 10.52 -1.94 -24.23
CA VAL A 298 11.11 -2.18 -25.56
C VAL A 298 12.64 -2.16 -25.47
N PHE A 299 13.21 -1.19 -24.75
CA PHE A 299 14.66 -1.04 -24.64
C PHE A 299 15.32 -2.20 -23.88
N VAL A 300 14.69 -2.77 -22.84
CA VAL A 300 15.20 -3.95 -22.15
C VAL A 300 15.33 -5.16 -23.09
N HIS A 301 14.38 -5.33 -24.02
CA HIS A 301 14.44 -6.40 -25.02
C HIS A 301 15.53 -6.16 -26.07
N ILE A 302 15.69 -4.91 -26.53
CA ILE A 302 16.75 -4.54 -27.48
C ILE A 302 18.14 -4.67 -26.84
N LEU A 303 18.26 -4.33 -25.57
CA LEU A 303 19.52 -4.36 -24.81
C LEU A 303 20.13 -5.76 -24.78
N ALA A 304 19.30 -6.80 -24.59
CA ALA A 304 19.74 -8.18 -24.57
C ALA A 304 20.49 -8.59 -25.86
N PHE A 305 20.08 -8.05 -27.01
CA PHE A 305 20.79 -8.26 -28.28
C PHE A 305 22.01 -7.35 -28.40
N PHE A 306 21.87 -6.06 -28.10
CA PHE A 306 22.93 -5.08 -28.33
C PHE A 306 24.19 -5.32 -27.49
N TYR A 307 24.06 -5.81 -26.26
CA TYR A 307 25.21 -6.08 -25.37
C TYR A 307 25.82 -7.48 -25.52
N GLY A 308 25.35 -8.30 -26.47
CA GLY A 308 25.97 -9.58 -26.81
C GLY A 308 27.50 -9.53 -27.03
N PRO A 309 28.02 -8.59 -27.85
CA PRO A 309 29.46 -8.34 -28.05
C PRO A 309 30.26 -8.14 -26.76
N TYR A 310 29.68 -7.43 -25.78
CA TYR A 310 30.33 -7.14 -24.51
C TYR A 310 30.50 -8.42 -23.68
N TYR A 311 29.50 -9.29 -23.64
CA TYR A 311 29.60 -10.55 -22.90
C TYR A 311 30.61 -11.52 -23.53
N VAL A 312 30.74 -11.51 -24.87
CA VAL A 312 31.79 -12.26 -25.56
C VAL A 312 33.18 -11.70 -25.23
N ASN A 313 33.30 -10.38 -25.08
CA ASN A 313 34.53 -9.77 -24.58
C ASN A 313 34.91 -10.28 -23.20
N VAL A 314 33.96 -10.34 -22.28
CA VAL A 314 34.20 -10.89 -20.94
C VAL A 314 34.69 -12.35 -21.01
N ALA A 315 34.18 -13.15 -21.96
CA ALA A 315 34.63 -14.52 -22.19
C ALA A 315 36.08 -14.59 -22.69
N LYS A 316 36.39 -13.88 -23.78
CA LYS A 316 37.68 -13.99 -24.47
C LYS A 316 38.79 -13.14 -23.85
N GLY A 317 38.44 -12.05 -23.16
CA GLY A 317 39.37 -11.08 -22.57
C GLY A 317 40.34 -10.47 -23.57
N ASP A 318 41.42 -9.87 -23.05
CA ASP A 318 42.42 -9.12 -23.83
C ASP A 318 43.45 -10.03 -24.55
N GLY A 319 43.12 -11.31 -24.76
CA GLY A 319 43.93 -12.27 -25.52
C GLY A 319 45.25 -12.73 -24.86
N LYS A 320 45.67 -12.16 -23.73
CA LYS A 320 47.02 -12.40 -23.16
C LYS A 320 47.06 -12.99 -21.74
N THR A 321 46.09 -12.71 -20.86
CA THR A 321 46.18 -13.12 -19.44
C THR A 321 44.85 -13.38 -18.71
N GLN A 322 43.69 -13.06 -19.27
CA GLN A 322 42.39 -13.28 -18.61
C GLN A 322 41.35 -13.84 -19.58
N HIS A 323 41.36 -15.15 -19.78
CA HIS A 323 40.27 -15.85 -20.46
C HIS A 323 39.31 -16.38 -19.40
N THR A 324 38.04 -15.96 -19.45
CA THR A 324 37.00 -16.60 -18.63
C THR A 324 36.32 -17.70 -19.45
N ASN A 325 35.54 -18.57 -18.80
CA ASN A 325 34.79 -19.61 -19.51
C ASN A 325 33.57 -18.98 -20.21
N PHE A 326 33.21 -19.46 -21.41
CA PHE A 326 31.93 -19.14 -22.06
C PHE A 326 30.74 -19.30 -21.09
N GLY A 327 30.75 -20.37 -20.28
CA GLY A 327 29.71 -20.60 -19.27
C GLY A 327 29.60 -19.46 -18.25
N PHE A 328 30.73 -18.86 -17.85
CA PHE A 328 30.72 -17.69 -16.96
C PHE A 328 30.12 -16.47 -17.64
N ALA A 329 30.54 -16.16 -18.87
CA ALA A 329 30.00 -15.03 -19.62
C ALA A 329 28.50 -15.16 -19.91
N LEU A 330 28.03 -16.36 -20.26
CA LEU A 330 26.61 -16.64 -20.45
C LEU A 330 25.83 -16.46 -19.15
N CYS A 331 26.32 -16.99 -18.04
CA CYS A 331 25.68 -16.86 -16.74
C CYS A 331 25.61 -15.39 -16.30
N PHE A 332 26.70 -14.64 -16.51
CA PHE A 332 26.75 -13.20 -16.24
C PHE A 332 25.77 -12.40 -17.11
N ALA A 333 25.66 -12.73 -18.40
CA ALA A 333 24.70 -12.10 -19.31
C ALA A 333 23.26 -12.34 -18.88
N VAL A 334 22.94 -13.60 -18.53
CA VAL A 334 21.62 -13.99 -18.03
C VAL A 334 21.30 -13.26 -16.73
N LEU A 335 22.20 -13.29 -15.74
CA LEU A 335 21.98 -12.64 -14.45
C LEU A 335 21.76 -11.13 -14.59
N THR A 336 22.54 -10.46 -15.43
CA THR A 336 22.42 -9.00 -15.64
C THR A 336 21.08 -8.62 -16.27
N ASN A 337 20.70 -9.31 -17.35
CA ASN A 337 19.41 -9.04 -18.01
C ASN A 337 18.22 -9.45 -17.13
N LEU A 338 18.35 -10.54 -16.35
CA LEU A 338 17.34 -10.99 -15.39
C LEU A 338 17.14 -9.96 -14.28
N MET A 339 18.22 -9.37 -13.74
CA MET A 339 18.12 -8.29 -12.76
C MET A 339 17.35 -7.09 -13.31
N ILE A 340 17.66 -6.64 -14.52
CA ILE A 340 17.00 -5.46 -15.12
C ILE A 340 15.50 -5.73 -15.34
N ILE A 341 15.13 -6.87 -15.95
CA ILE A 341 13.71 -7.21 -16.17
C ILE A 341 12.98 -7.51 -14.85
N GLY A 342 13.68 -8.08 -13.86
CA GLY A 342 13.11 -8.35 -12.53
C GLY A 342 12.70 -7.08 -11.80
N VAL A 343 13.53 -6.02 -11.86
CA VAL A 343 13.16 -4.71 -11.30
C VAL A 343 12.00 -4.09 -12.07
N LEU A 344 11.98 -4.22 -13.41
CA LEU A 344 10.86 -3.73 -14.22
C LEU A 344 9.55 -4.43 -13.85
N ASN A 345 9.54 -5.76 -13.70
CA ASN A 345 8.34 -6.49 -13.28
C ASN A 345 7.89 -6.14 -11.87
N ALA A 346 8.82 -5.92 -10.94
CA ALA A 346 8.50 -5.46 -9.60
C ALA A 346 7.83 -4.07 -9.61
N GLU A 347 8.33 -3.15 -10.44
CA GLU A 347 7.68 -1.85 -10.65
C GLU A 347 6.25 -2.00 -11.16
N GLU A 348 6.03 -2.89 -12.13
CA GLU A 348 4.71 -3.13 -12.69
C GLU A 348 3.71 -3.75 -11.70
N ALA A 349 4.20 -4.57 -10.78
CA ALA A 349 3.40 -5.12 -9.69
C ALA A 349 2.96 -4.04 -8.70
N LEU A 350 3.77 -2.99 -8.51
CA LEU A 350 3.49 -1.87 -7.59
C LEU A 350 2.66 -0.74 -8.21
N GLU A 351 2.53 -0.71 -9.54
CA GLU A 351 1.88 0.38 -10.27
C GLU A 351 0.39 0.52 -9.91
N ASP A 352 -0.31 -0.59 -9.68
CA ASP A 352 -1.71 -0.57 -9.27
C ASP A 352 -1.85 -0.96 -7.80
N PRO A 353 -2.12 0.01 -6.91
CA PRO A 353 -2.25 -0.29 -5.49
C PRO A 353 -3.54 -1.03 -5.13
N PHE A 354 -4.51 -1.13 -6.05
CA PHE A 354 -5.88 -1.55 -5.75
C PHE A 354 -6.30 -2.86 -6.44
N SER A 355 -5.77 -3.13 -7.62
CA SER A 355 -6.07 -4.37 -8.35
C SER A 355 -4.81 -4.99 -8.92
N GLY A 356 -4.59 -6.27 -8.64
CA GLY A 356 -3.51 -7.06 -9.20
C GLY A 356 -3.25 -8.32 -8.40
N ASP A 357 -2.46 -9.22 -8.96
CA ASP A 357 -1.96 -10.42 -8.28
C ASP A 357 -0.72 -10.11 -7.39
N GLY A 358 -0.46 -8.83 -7.13
CA GLY A 358 0.70 -8.40 -6.34
C GLY A 358 0.48 -8.62 -4.84
N LEU A 359 1.52 -9.06 -4.14
CA LEU A 359 1.51 -9.23 -2.68
C LEU A 359 1.25 -7.92 -1.92
N ASP A 360 1.58 -6.78 -2.55
CA ASP A 360 1.53 -5.45 -1.94
C ASP A 360 0.22 -4.68 -2.21
N VAL A 361 -0.80 -5.36 -2.75
CA VAL A 361 -2.11 -4.78 -3.06
C VAL A 361 -2.87 -4.45 -1.77
N VAL A 362 -3.53 -3.31 -1.78
CA VAL A 362 -4.43 -2.90 -0.70
C VAL A 362 -5.70 -3.73 -0.78
N HIS A 363 -5.94 -4.54 0.24
CA HIS A 363 -7.11 -5.42 0.30
C HIS A 363 -8.36 -4.58 0.62
N MET A 364 -9.14 -4.22 -0.42
CA MET A 364 -10.32 -3.36 -0.25
C MET A 364 -11.42 -4.01 0.61
N GLU A 365 -11.52 -5.33 0.59
CA GLU A 365 -12.50 -6.09 1.38
C GLU A 365 -12.25 -5.94 2.87
N SER A 366 -11.02 -6.13 3.33
CA SER A 366 -10.68 -5.96 4.75
C SER A 366 -10.88 -4.51 5.22
N MET A 367 -10.69 -3.52 4.33
CA MET A 367 -10.98 -2.11 4.63
C MET A 367 -12.47 -1.87 4.83
N PHE A 368 -13.32 -2.48 3.99
CA PHE A 368 -14.77 -2.42 4.12
C PHE A 368 -15.24 -3.14 5.40
N GLU A 369 -14.75 -4.36 5.65
CA GLU A 369 -15.04 -5.12 6.88
C GLU A 369 -14.62 -4.34 8.12
N GLY A 370 -13.44 -3.72 8.12
CA GLY A 370 -12.97 -2.89 9.23
C GLY A 370 -13.87 -1.69 9.49
N LEU A 371 -14.40 -1.02 8.44
CA LEU A 371 -15.41 0.04 8.61
C LEU A 371 -16.70 -0.52 9.21
N GLN A 372 -17.17 -1.69 8.74
CA GLN A 372 -18.39 -2.30 9.26
C GLN A 372 -18.25 -2.73 10.73
N GLN A 373 -17.11 -3.30 11.10
CA GLN A 373 -16.79 -3.65 12.49
C GLN A 373 -16.77 -2.42 13.38
N GLU A 374 -16.12 -1.34 12.97
CA GLU A 374 -16.09 -0.09 13.74
C GLU A 374 -17.48 0.54 13.88
N MET A 375 -18.31 0.53 12.83
CA MET A 375 -19.70 0.97 12.92
C MET A 375 -20.55 0.09 13.86
N ASN A 376 -20.31 -1.22 13.89
CA ASN A 376 -20.96 -2.13 14.84
C ASN A 376 -20.57 -1.83 16.29
N MET A 377 -19.29 -1.55 16.54
CA MET A 377 -18.79 -1.15 17.85
C MET A 377 -19.44 0.16 18.32
N ILE A 378 -19.57 1.15 17.42
CA ILE A 378 -20.22 2.43 17.72
C ILE A 378 -21.69 2.24 18.12
N ASP A 379 -22.39 1.31 17.46
CA ASP A 379 -23.81 1.03 17.74
C ASP A 379 -24.03 0.14 18.96
N GLY A 380 -22.96 -0.40 19.56
CA GLY A 380 -23.07 -1.41 20.62
C GLY A 380 -23.72 -2.73 20.16
N ARG A 381 -23.79 -2.97 18.83
CA ARG A 381 -24.34 -4.20 18.25
C ARG A 381 -23.20 -5.16 17.97
N THR A 382 -23.05 -6.19 18.80
CA THR A 382 -22.13 -7.29 18.52
C THR A 382 -22.67 -8.14 17.36
N SER A 383 -21.78 -8.46 16.41
CA SER A 383 -22.00 -9.39 15.30
C SER A 383 -22.41 -10.77 15.76
#